data_AF-A0A8T4RLB5-F1
#
_entry.id   AF-A0A8T4RLB5-F1
#
_cell.length_a   1.000
_cell.length_b   1.000
_cell.length_c   1.000
_cell.angle_alpha   90.00
_cell.angle_beta   90.00
_cell.angle_gamma   90.00
#
_symmetry.space_group_name_H-M   'P 1'
#
loop_
_entity.id
_entity.type
_entity.pdbx_description
1 polymer ?
#
loop_
_entity_poly.entity_id
_entity_poly.type
_entity_poly.pdbx_seq_one_letter_code
_entity_poly.pdbx_strand_id
1 'polypeptide(L)'
;MAKKKRSQTRRTMALPRTILPLRPLKRQLTLDQEFQIMKMVLDKFLWIGFLIMAFGLYLCLSVSIREGLYYILAGIIILLLFVWIITKEFEIISTK
;
A
#
# COMPACT_ATOMS: atom_id res chain seq x y z
N MET A 1 -11.95 8.63 -77.25
CA MET A 1 -11.98 7.21 -76.84
C MET A 1 -10.62 6.85 -76.24
N ALA A 2 -10.43 6.84 -74.92
CA ALA A 2 -10.59 5.73 -73.98
C ALA A 2 -9.42 4.70 -73.94
N LYS A 3 -8.55 4.82 -72.92
CA LYS A 3 -7.87 3.75 -72.10
C LYS A 3 -6.66 4.39 -71.38
N LYS A 4 -6.76 4.93 -70.15
CA LYS A 4 -7.06 4.31 -68.84
C LYS A 4 -6.10 3.18 -68.43
N LYS A 5 -5.36 3.48 -67.35
CA LYS A 5 -4.75 2.59 -66.33
C LYS A 5 -3.58 1.72 -66.76
N ARG A 6 -2.39 2.06 -66.25
CA ARG A 6 -1.36 1.10 -65.78
C ARG A 6 -0.27 1.85 -64.99
N SER A 7 -0.63 2.40 -63.83
CA SER A 7 0.35 3.03 -62.92
C SER A 7 -0.06 2.89 -61.45
N GLN A 8 -0.75 1.82 -61.09
CA GLN A 8 -1.06 1.55 -59.69
C GLN A 8 -1.30 0.06 -59.49
N THR A 9 -0.26 -0.72 -59.76
CA THR A 9 -0.15 -2.07 -59.21
C THR A 9 -0.03 -1.90 -57.70
N ARG A 10 -1.13 -2.22 -57.02
CA ARG A 10 -1.20 -2.48 -55.60
C ARG A 10 -0.05 -3.43 -55.20
N ARG A 11 0.89 -2.93 -54.43
CA ARG A 11 1.28 -3.66 -53.22
C ARG A 11 0.90 -2.77 -52.05
N THR A 12 -0.27 -3.13 -51.52
CA THR A 12 -0.73 -2.74 -50.20
C THR A 12 0.42 -2.88 -49.22
N MET A 13 0.95 -1.74 -48.78
CA MET A 13 1.88 -1.66 -47.67
C MET A 13 1.07 -2.10 -46.44
N ALA A 14 1.28 -3.35 -46.03
CA ALA A 14 0.59 -3.92 -44.90
C ALA A 14 1.09 -3.25 -43.60
N LEU A 15 0.20 -2.43 -43.05
CA LEU A 15 0.09 -1.92 -41.69
C LEU A 15 1.37 -1.39 -41.00
N PRO A 16 1.46 -0.08 -40.68
CA PRO A 16 2.35 0.33 -39.60
C PRO A 16 1.92 -0.44 -38.35
N ARG A 17 2.86 -1.14 -37.71
CA ARG A 17 2.64 -1.78 -36.40
C ARG A 17 2.21 -0.68 -35.44
N THR A 18 0.90 -0.55 -35.24
CA THR A 18 0.33 0.18 -34.13
C THR A 18 0.88 -0.48 -32.89
N ILE A 19 1.71 0.26 -32.17
CA ILE A 19 2.22 -0.13 -30.87
C ILE A 19 0.96 -0.20 -29.99
N LEU A 20 0.44 -1.42 -29.79
CA LEU A 20 -0.64 -1.64 -28.83
C LEU A 20 -0.16 -1.04 -27.51
N PRO A 21 -0.92 -0.14 -26.86
CA PRO A 21 -0.61 0.22 -25.49
C PRO A 21 -0.76 -1.07 -24.70
N LEU A 22 0.37 -1.69 -24.35
CA LEU A 22 0.43 -2.74 -23.35
C LEU A 22 -0.27 -2.15 -22.14
N ARG A 23 -1.45 -2.67 -21.78
CA ARG A 23 -2.08 -2.33 -20.50
C ARG A 23 -0.98 -2.42 -19.45
N PRO A 24 -0.77 -1.40 -18.60
CA PRO A 24 0.25 -1.49 -17.58
C PRO A 24 -0.04 -2.76 -16.78
N LEU A 25 0.90 -3.70 -16.83
CA LEU A 25 0.85 -4.93 -16.05
C LEU A 25 0.59 -4.49 -14.62
N LYS A 26 -0.47 -5.01 -13.99
CA LYS A 26 -0.83 -4.67 -12.60
C LYS A 26 0.42 -4.95 -11.77
N ARG A 27 1.10 -3.88 -11.33
CA ARG A 27 2.44 -3.96 -10.74
C ARG A 27 2.30 -4.76 -9.45
N GLN A 28 2.73 -6.01 -9.49
CA GLN A 28 2.85 -6.82 -8.28
C GLN A 28 4.03 -6.24 -7.52
N LEU A 29 3.83 -5.96 -6.23
CA LEU A 29 4.88 -5.45 -5.38
C LEU A 29 5.95 -6.53 -5.25
N THR A 30 7.21 -6.14 -5.32
CA THR A 30 8.29 -7.09 -5.03
C THR A 30 8.33 -7.33 -3.51
N LEU A 31 8.84 -8.50 -3.08
CA LEU A 31 8.95 -8.89 -1.67
C LEU A 31 9.63 -7.80 -0.81
N ASP A 32 10.64 -7.13 -1.37
CA ASP A 32 11.31 -5.99 -0.72
C ASP A 32 10.40 -4.78 -0.48
N GLN A 33 9.46 -4.52 -1.40
CA GLN A 33 8.48 -3.45 -1.23
C GLN A 33 7.44 -3.80 -0.17
N GLU A 34 7.00 -5.06 -0.11
CA GLU A 34 6.08 -5.55 0.93
C GLU A 34 6.71 -5.44 2.33
N PHE A 35 8.00 -5.79 2.45
CA PHE A 35 8.76 -5.63 3.69
C PHE A 35 8.98 -4.15 4.08
N GLN A 36 9.17 -3.26 3.11
CA GLN A 36 9.22 -1.81 3.39
C GLN A 36 7.89 -1.29 3.90
N ILE A 37 6.78 -1.74 3.30
CA ILE A 37 5.43 -1.36 3.72
C ILE A 37 5.18 -1.82 5.15
N MET A 38 5.57 -3.04 5.52
CA MET A 38 5.51 -3.50 6.93
C MET A 38 6.15 -2.51 7.90
N LYS A 39 7.40 -2.14 7.62
CA LYS A 39 8.19 -1.28 8.51
C LYS A 39 7.59 0.12 8.59
N MET A 40 7.12 0.65 7.46
CA MET A 40 6.42 1.93 7.43
C MET A 40 5.13 1.87 8.26
N VAL A 41 4.36 0.80 8.13
CA VAL A 41 3.09 0.61 8.81
C VAL A 41 3.28 0.44 10.33
N LEU A 42 4.27 -0.35 10.74
CA LEU A 42 4.64 -0.51 12.16
C LEU A 42 5.00 0.84 12.81
N ASP A 43 5.76 1.68 12.12
CA ASP A 43 6.11 3.03 12.59
C ASP A 43 4.88 3.93 12.75
N LYS A 44 3.94 3.90 11.80
CA LYS A 44 2.69 4.68 11.91
C LYS A 44 1.83 4.25 13.10
N PHE A 45 1.70 2.95 13.35
CA PHE A 45 0.93 2.47 14.49
C PHE A 45 1.59 2.76 15.83
N LEU A 46 2.92 2.67 15.89
CA LEU A 46 3.67 3.04 17.09
C LEU A 46 3.46 4.52 17.43
N TRP A 47 3.45 5.39 16.42
CA TRP A 47 3.15 6.81 16.59
C TRP A 47 1.74 7.06 17.15
N ILE A 48 0.73 6.33 16.68
CA ILE A 48 -0.64 6.46 17.19
C ILE A 48 -0.72 6.02 18.65
N GLY A 49 -0.14 4.86 18.99
CA GLY A 49 -0.10 4.39 20.38
C GLY A 49 0.67 5.34 21.28
N PHE A 50 1.80 5.87 20.81
CA PHE A 50 2.59 6.87 21.54
C PHE A 50 1.78 8.14 21.82
N LEU A 51 1.01 8.63 20.85
CA LEU A 51 0.17 9.82 21.02
C LEU A 51 -0.92 9.58 22.08
N ILE A 52 -1.56 8.41 22.06
CA ILE A 52 -2.56 8.01 23.07
C ILE A 52 -1.92 7.91 24.46
N MET A 53 -0.73 7.32 24.56
CA MET A 53 -0.02 7.20 25.85
C MET A 53 0.44 8.57 26.36
N ALA A 54 0.94 9.45 25.49
CA ALA A 54 1.31 10.82 25.84
C ALA A 54 0.09 11.62 26.33
N PHE A 55 -1.06 11.43 25.70
CA PHE A 55 -2.33 12.01 26.16
C PHE A 55 -2.76 11.44 27.52
N GLY A 56 -2.68 10.13 27.72
CA GLY A 56 -2.95 9.50 29.01
C GLY A 56 -2.04 10.00 30.13
N LEU A 57 -0.75 10.24 29.81
CA LEU A 57 0.18 10.87 30.74
C LEU A 57 -0.20 12.32 31.05
N TYR A 58 -0.64 13.09 30.05
CA TYR A 58 -1.15 14.44 30.26
C TYR A 58 -2.38 14.46 31.19
N LEU A 59 -3.30 13.50 31.06
CA LEU A 59 -4.46 13.37 31.95
C LEU A 59 -4.07 12.99 33.38
N CYS A 60 -3.03 12.18 33.52
CA CYS A 60 -2.46 11.83 34.82
C CYS A 60 -1.97 13.07 35.60
N LEU A 61 -1.39 14.05 34.88
CA LEU A 61 -0.88 15.30 35.46
C LEU A 61 -1.96 16.37 35.67
N SER A 62 -2.99 16.41 34.82
CA SER A 62 -3.98 17.50 34.81
C SER A 62 -5.28 17.20 35.55
N VAL A 63 -5.72 15.93 35.59
CA VAL A 63 -7.02 15.55 36.12
C VAL A 63 -6.87 14.55 37.26
N SER A 64 -6.45 13.33 36.95
CA SER A 64 -6.22 12.29 37.96
C SER A 64 -5.42 11.14 37.38
N ILE A 65 -4.66 10.48 38.26
CA ILE A 65 -3.84 9.31 37.90
C ILE A 65 -4.73 8.17 37.38
N ARG A 66 -5.92 8.00 37.97
CA ARG A 66 -6.84 6.93 37.62
C ARG A 66 -7.34 7.04 36.18
N GLU A 67 -7.76 8.24 35.78
CA GLU A 67 -8.21 8.49 34.41
C GLU A 67 -7.06 8.28 33.42
N GLY A 68 -5.88 8.85 33.69
CA GLY A 68 -4.70 8.68 32.84
C GLY A 68 -4.30 7.21 32.62
N LEU A 69 -4.41 6.38 33.66
CA LEU A 69 -4.12 4.93 33.56
C LEU A 69 -5.06 4.19 32.59
N TYR A 70 -6.35 4.56 32.51
CA TYR A 70 -7.27 3.94 31.55
C TYR A 70 -6.85 4.23 30.10
N TYR A 71 -6.43 5.46 29.80
CA TYR A 71 -5.96 5.83 28.47
C TYR A 71 -4.63 5.17 28.10
N ILE A 72 -3.71 5.07 29.06
CA ILE A 72 -2.44 4.34 28.88
C ILE A 72 -2.71 2.86 28.60
N LEU A 73 -3.60 2.23 29.37
CA LEU A 73 -3.97 0.83 29.19
C LEU A 73 -4.65 0.59 27.83
N ALA A 74 -5.56 1.48 27.42
CA ALA A 74 -6.18 1.44 26.10
C ALA A 74 -5.14 1.57 24.97
N GLY A 75 -4.16 2.47 25.12
CA GLY A 75 -3.03 2.64 24.19
C GLY A 75 -2.17 1.37 24.04
N ILE A 76 -1.94 0.65 25.14
CA ILE A 76 -1.23 -0.63 25.11
C ILE A 76 -2.04 -1.70 24.38
N ILE A 77 -3.33 -1.82 24.71
CA ILE A 77 -4.23 -2.82 24.10
C ILE A 77 -4.29 -2.62 22.58
N ILE A 78 -4.44 -1.38 22.11
CA ILE A 78 -4.55 -1.11 20.68
C ILE A 78 -3.24 -1.40 19.92
N LEU A 79 -2.07 -1.08 20.50
CA LEU A 79 -0.78 -1.45 19.93
C LEU A 79 -0.63 -2.98 19.82
N LEU A 80 -1.03 -3.71 20.86
CA LEU A 80 -0.96 -5.16 20.91
C LEU A 80 -1.86 -5.80 19.84
N LEU A 81 -3.08 -5.27 19.66
CA LEU A 81 -4.00 -5.69 18.63
C LEU A 81 -3.46 -5.43 17.22
N PHE A 82 -2.88 -4.25 16.97
CA PHE A 82 -2.28 -3.94 15.66
C PHE A 82 -1.06 -4.81 15.37
N VAL A 83 -0.17 -5.01 16.34
CA VAL A 83 0.99 -5.91 16.18
C VAL A 83 0.52 -7.32 15.86
N TRP A 84 -0.52 -7.82 16.53
CA TRP A 84 -1.06 -9.14 16.28
C TRP A 84 -1.65 -9.30 14.86
N ILE A 85 -2.39 -8.31 14.37
CA ILE A 85 -2.91 -8.30 12.99
C ILE A 85 -1.75 -8.30 11.99
N ILE A 86 -0.75 -7.44 12.20
CA ILE A 86 0.42 -7.29 11.33
C ILE A 86 1.16 -8.62 11.24
N THR A 87 1.55 -9.22 12.37
CA THR A 87 2.31 -10.49 12.37
C THR A 87 1.57 -11.62 11.67
N LYS A 88 0.24 -11.66 11.78
CA LYS A 88 -0.60 -12.63 11.06
C LYS A 88 -0.56 -12.47 9.55
N GLU A 89 -0.57 -11.24 9.05
CA GLU A 89 -0.45 -10.98 7.61
C GLU A 89 0.96 -11.33 7.08
N PHE A 90 2.03 -11.14 7.87
CA PHE A 90 3.38 -11.53 7.45
C PHE A 90 3.58 -13.03 7.30
N GLU A 91 2.99 -13.83 8.19
CA GLU A 91 3.07 -15.30 8.12
C GLU A 91 2.40 -15.84 6.84
N ILE A 92 1.33 -15.19 6.37
CA ILE A 92 0.58 -15.59 5.18
C ILE A 92 1.42 -15.37 3.90
N ILE A 93 2.21 -14.31 3.84
CA ILE A 93 3.05 -13.99 2.67
C ILE A 93 4.23 -14.95 2.56
N SER A 94 4.84 -15.39 3.67
CA SER A 94 5.99 -16.30 3.64
C SER A 94 5.65 -17.74 3.24
N THR A 95 4.36 -18.13 3.26
CA THR A 95 3.92 -19.52 3.07
C THR A 95 3.39 -19.80 1.64
N LYS A 96 3.27 -18.79 0.78
CA LYS A 96 3.01 -18.97 -0.67
C LYS A 96 4.26 -18.75 -1.49
#